data_AF-A0A2E4YCJ1-F1
#
_entry.id   AF-A0A2E4YCJ1-F1
#
_cell.length_a   1.000
_cell.length_b   1.000
_cell.length_c   1.000
_cell.angle_alpha   90.00
_cell.angle_beta   90.00
_cell.angle_gamma   90.00
#
_symmetry.space_group_name_H-M   'P 1'
#
loop_
_entity.id
_entity.type
_entity.pdbx_description
1 polymer ?
#
loop_
_entity_poly.entity_id
_entity_poly.type
_entity_poly.pdbx_seq_one_letter_code
_entity_poly.pdbx_strand_id
1 'polypeptide(L)'
;MKDIPNSGTYVMMLSGGLDSALLSYLVLKELPNTKLVLSSVCHQSLNYYNLFNVIAITNWLHARFPNRIEEHYIGYYKDRNEARNNRTKTRDRLINKHQASGILTGMTLNPSELMTEGRDESRDKKREIRVISSHGVYHYRPFINSTKQTVAELYNEHNLQDLANLTISCESESLPRPCKECWWCKEKYWAFGYY
;
A
#
# COMPACT_ATOMS: atom_id res chain seq x y z
N MET A 1 1.57 -14.88 3.34
CA MET A 1 2.84 -14.50 2.67
C MET A 1 3.58 -15.61 1.90
N LYS A 2 2.99 -16.81 1.70
CA LYS A 2 3.72 -18.04 1.30
C LYS A 2 4.53 -17.97 -0.02
N ASP A 3 4.11 -17.16 -0.99
CA ASP A 3 4.77 -17.10 -2.30
C ASP A 3 5.99 -16.16 -2.36
N ILE A 4 6.25 -15.42 -1.27
CA ILE A 4 7.34 -14.45 -1.18
C ILE A 4 8.49 -15.09 -0.41
N PRO A 5 9.71 -15.16 -1.00
CA PRO A 5 10.88 -15.69 -0.30
C PRO A 5 11.15 -14.97 1.04
N ASN A 6 11.45 -15.76 2.08
CA ASN A 6 11.88 -15.24 3.39
C ASN A 6 13.37 -14.88 3.38
N SER A 7 13.76 -13.99 2.48
CA SER A 7 15.10 -13.40 2.40
C SER A 7 15.12 -12.28 1.35
N GLY A 8 16.11 -11.39 1.43
CA GLY A 8 16.32 -10.33 0.44
C GLY A 8 15.58 -9.03 0.75
N THR A 9 15.73 -8.06 -0.14
CA THR A 9 15.18 -6.70 0.01
C THR A 9 14.05 -6.49 -0.99
N TYR A 10 12.91 -5.96 -0.56
CA TYR A 10 11.76 -5.72 -1.44
C TYR A 10 11.35 -4.25 -1.45
N VAL A 11 11.01 -3.75 -2.63
CA VAL A 11 10.41 -2.42 -2.76
C VAL A 11 8.92 -2.53 -2.45
N MET A 12 8.47 -1.91 -1.37
CA MET A 12 7.07 -1.90 -0.94
C MET A 12 6.42 -0.55 -1.26
N MET A 13 5.36 -0.58 -2.06
CA MET A 13 4.58 0.62 -2.36
C MET A 13 3.66 0.95 -1.18
N LEU A 14 4.05 1.94 -0.37
CA LEU A 14 3.32 2.40 0.81
C LEU A 14 2.53 3.67 0.46
N SER A 15 1.22 3.56 0.25
CA SER A 15 0.37 4.72 -0.10
C SER A 15 -0.07 5.55 1.10
N GLY A 16 -0.02 4.95 2.30
CA GLY A 16 -0.62 5.49 3.52
C GLY A 16 -2.00 4.90 3.83
N GLY A 17 -2.54 4.06 2.94
CA GLY A 17 -3.81 3.37 3.16
C GLY A 17 -3.67 2.01 3.86
N LEU A 18 -4.80 1.50 4.35
CA LEU A 18 -4.96 0.24 5.10
C LEU A 18 -4.21 -0.93 4.49
N ASP A 19 -4.42 -1.18 3.20
CA ASP A 19 -3.93 -2.39 2.52
C ASP A 19 -2.40 -2.41 2.44
N SER A 20 -1.78 -1.26 2.16
CA SER A 20 -0.32 -1.13 2.06
C SER A 20 0.36 -1.17 3.43
N ALA A 21 -0.27 -0.58 4.45
CA ALA A 21 0.23 -0.64 5.83
C ALA A 21 0.18 -2.08 6.37
N LEU A 22 -0.93 -2.79 6.14
CA LEU A 22 -1.09 -4.19 6.53
C LEU A 22 -0.05 -5.09 5.83
N LEU A 23 0.10 -4.97 4.51
CA LEU A 23 1.06 -5.79 3.77
C LEU A 23 2.49 -5.55 4.28
N SER A 24 2.85 -4.31 4.59
CA SER A 24 4.16 -3.98 5.16
C SER A 24 4.37 -4.69 6.51
N TYR A 25 3.37 -4.65 7.40
CA TYR A 25 3.40 -5.36 8.67
C TYR A 25 3.54 -6.88 8.49
N LEU A 26 2.70 -7.50 7.64
CA LEU A 26 2.71 -8.95 7.43
C LEU A 26 4.05 -9.43 6.85
N VAL A 27 4.63 -8.69 5.91
CA VAL A 27 5.97 -9.02 5.38
C VAL A 27 7.01 -8.99 6.49
N LEU A 28 7.05 -7.93 7.28
CA LEU A 28 8.05 -7.78 8.34
C LEU A 28 7.90 -8.84 9.45
N LYS A 29 6.66 -9.21 9.76
CA LYS A 29 6.29 -10.21 10.78
C LYS A 29 6.52 -11.66 10.31
N GLU A 30 5.99 -12.03 9.15
CA GLU A 30 5.99 -13.42 8.68
C GLU A 30 7.29 -13.81 7.96
N LEU A 31 8.03 -12.83 7.42
CA LEU A 31 9.28 -13.05 6.70
C LEU A 31 10.44 -12.37 7.45
N PRO A 32 10.92 -12.92 8.57
CA PRO A 32 11.87 -12.26 9.46
C PRO A 32 13.25 -11.95 8.84
N ASN A 33 13.61 -12.59 7.73
CA ASN A 33 14.91 -12.36 7.06
C ASN A 33 14.82 -11.38 5.88
N THR A 34 13.66 -10.76 5.68
CA THR A 34 13.41 -9.82 4.58
C THR A 34 13.63 -8.37 5.01
N LYS A 35 14.13 -7.50 4.14
CA LYS A 35 14.16 -6.04 4.36
C LYS A 35 13.19 -5.32 3.43
N LEU A 36 12.67 -4.17 3.86
CA LEU A 36 11.80 -3.33 3.05
C LEU A 36 12.46 -2.01 2.66
N VAL A 37 12.26 -1.63 1.40
CA VAL A 37 12.45 -0.27 0.90
C VAL A 37 11.07 0.29 0.63
N LEU A 38 10.62 1.23 1.45
CA LEU A 38 9.30 1.83 1.32
C LEU A 38 9.33 2.92 0.24
N SER A 39 8.30 2.96 -0.59
CA SER A 39 8.13 3.96 -1.64
C SER A 39 6.74 4.58 -1.55
N SER A 40 6.69 5.88 -1.26
CA SER A 40 5.46 6.67 -1.14
C SER A 40 5.43 7.81 -2.16
N VAL A 41 4.22 8.23 -2.49
CA VAL A 41 3.95 9.31 -3.44
C VAL A 41 3.05 10.32 -2.74
N CYS A 42 3.47 11.59 -2.73
CA CYS A 42 2.69 12.69 -2.18
C CYS A 42 2.45 13.73 -3.29
N HIS A 43 1.18 14.13 -3.45
CA HIS A 43 0.79 15.09 -4.49
C HIS A 43 0.62 16.50 -3.92
N GLN A 44 1.21 17.49 -4.59
CA GLN A 44 1.03 18.90 -4.26
C GLN A 44 -0.42 19.35 -4.46
N SER A 45 -1.12 18.85 -5.50
CA SER A 45 -2.54 19.15 -5.75
C SER A 45 -3.45 18.75 -4.59
N LEU A 46 -3.00 17.81 -3.75
CA LEU A 46 -3.72 17.36 -2.56
C LEU A 46 -3.15 17.95 -1.27
N ASN A 47 -2.26 18.93 -1.36
CA ASN A 47 -1.48 19.50 -0.25
C ASN A 47 -0.72 18.43 0.55
N TYR A 48 -0.14 17.45 -0.15
CA TYR A 48 0.65 16.36 0.44
C TYR A 48 -0.06 15.60 1.58
N TYR A 49 -1.38 15.46 1.48
CA TYR A 49 -2.23 15.05 2.60
C TYR A 49 -1.87 13.73 3.28
N ASN A 50 -1.30 12.78 2.53
CA ASN A 50 -0.92 11.47 3.05
C ASN A 50 0.50 11.47 3.65
N LEU A 51 1.25 12.58 3.59
CA LEU A 51 2.63 12.67 4.07
C LEU A 51 2.74 12.30 5.55
N PHE A 52 1.87 12.87 6.39
CA PHE A 52 1.83 12.56 7.81
C PHE A 52 1.57 11.06 8.04
N ASN A 53 0.59 10.49 7.33
CA ASN A 53 0.22 9.08 7.47
C ASN A 53 1.36 8.14 7.09
N VAL A 54 2.03 8.39 5.95
CA VAL A 54 3.14 7.51 5.52
C VAL A 54 4.32 7.59 6.49
N ILE A 55 4.64 8.77 7.03
CA ILE A 55 5.70 8.92 8.05
C ILE A 55 5.30 8.20 9.35
N ALA A 56 4.06 8.39 9.80
CA ALA A 56 3.57 7.76 11.03
C ALA A 56 3.57 6.23 10.93
N ILE A 57 3.12 5.68 9.81
CA ILE A 57 3.15 4.24 9.55
C ILE A 57 4.60 3.73 9.51
N THR A 58 5.50 4.42 8.81
CA THR A 58 6.92 4.04 8.75
C THR A 58 7.55 4.03 10.15
N ASN A 59 7.31 5.04 10.97
CA ASN A 59 7.79 5.10 12.36
C ASN A 59 7.19 3.97 13.21
N TRP A 60 5.90 3.68 13.05
CA TRP A 60 5.22 2.60 13.76
C TRP A 60 5.81 1.23 13.42
N LEU A 61 6.17 1.01 12.15
CA LEU A 61 6.84 -0.21 11.69
C LEU A 61 8.28 -0.28 12.19
N HIS A 62 9.05 0.81 12.12
CA HIS A 62 10.42 0.86 12.64
C HIS A 62 10.50 0.51 14.14
N ALA A 63 9.56 1.02 14.94
CA ALA A 63 9.51 0.75 16.37
C ALA A 63 9.30 -0.75 16.70
N ARG A 64 8.64 -1.49 15.81
CA ARG A 64 8.32 -2.92 15.98
C ARG A 64 9.30 -3.86 15.28
N PHE A 65 9.92 -3.38 14.21
CA PHE A 65 10.82 -4.15 13.35
C PHE A 65 12.12 -3.36 13.13
N PRO A 66 12.94 -3.18 14.19
CA PRO A 66 14.16 -2.38 14.10
C PRO A 66 15.11 -2.95 13.05
N ASN A 67 15.76 -2.08 12.27
CA ASN A 67 16.72 -2.43 11.20
C ASN A 67 16.14 -3.27 10.04
N ARG A 68 14.81 -3.28 9.87
CA ARG A 68 14.13 -4.03 8.78
C ARG A 68 13.58 -3.15 7.65
N ILE A 69 13.63 -1.83 7.82
CA ILE A 69 13.32 -0.85 6.78
C ILE A 69 14.63 -0.12 6.43
N GLU A 70 15.10 -0.29 5.20
CA GLU A 70 16.38 0.24 4.70
C GLU A 70 16.27 1.71 4.31
N GLU A 71 15.16 2.07 3.68
CA GLU A 71 14.88 3.42 3.21
C GLU A 71 13.37 3.61 3.11
N HIS A 72 12.92 4.83 3.39
CA HIS A 72 11.60 5.30 2.97
C HIS A 72 11.76 6.45 1.97
N TYR A 73 11.63 6.12 0.68
CA TYR A 73 11.61 7.11 -0.39
C TYR A 73 10.23 7.76 -0.47
N ILE A 74 10.20 9.09 -0.42
CA ILE A 74 8.98 9.88 -0.62
C ILE A 74 9.16 10.73 -1.88
N GLY A 75 8.39 10.42 -2.92
CA GLY A 75 8.31 11.21 -4.13
C GLY A 75 7.30 12.34 -3.98
N TYR A 76 7.74 13.57 -4.24
CA TYR A 76 6.88 14.75 -4.28
C TYR A 76 6.60 15.10 -5.74
N TYR A 77 5.33 15.12 -6.12
CA TYR A 77 4.89 15.42 -7.48
C TYR A 77 3.77 16.44 -7.46
N LYS A 78 3.63 17.21 -8.53
CA LYS A 78 2.56 18.18 -8.71
C LYS A 78 1.19 17.53 -8.57
N ASP A 79 0.97 16.43 -9.30
CA ASP A 79 -0.30 15.72 -9.38
C ASP A 79 -0.12 14.23 -9.69
N ARG A 80 -1.25 13.53 -9.86
CA ARG A 80 -1.29 12.09 -10.19
C ARG A 80 -0.67 11.75 -11.54
N ASN A 81 -0.74 12.65 -12.52
CA ASN A 81 -0.20 12.42 -13.86
C ASN A 81 1.32 12.45 -13.82
N GLU A 82 1.90 13.44 -13.15
CA GLU A 82 3.35 13.50 -12.97
C GLU A 82 3.87 12.30 -12.17
N ALA A 83 3.17 11.91 -11.10
CA ALA A 83 3.50 10.71 -10.34
C ALA A 83 3.45 9.45 -11.21
N ARG A 84 2.42 9.30 -12.06
CA ARG A 84 2.28 8.18 -12.99
C ARG A 84 3.42 8.12 -13.99
N ASN A 85 3.80 9.25 -14.57
CA ASN A 85 4.90 9.36 -15.55
C ASN A 85 6.25 8.99 -14.93
N ASN A 86 6.45 9.25 -13.63
CA ASN A 86 7.70 8.94 -12.93
C ASN A 86 7.70 7.61 -12.17
N ARG A 87 6.56 6.89 -12.12
CA ARG A 87 6.38 5.68 -11.31
C ARG A 87 7.39 4.58 -11.68
N THR A 88 7.50 4.28 -12.97
CA THR A 88 8.42 3.24 -13.48
C THR A 88 9.86 3.62 -13.17
N LYS A 89 10.29 4.83 -13.56
CA LYS A 89 11.64 5.35 -13.29
C LYS A 89 12.02 5.31 -11.81
N THR A 90 11.11 5.71 -10.93
CA THR A 90 11.33 5.70 -9.47
C THR A 90 11.49 4.28 -8.95
N ARG A 91 10.58 3.38 -9.33
CA ARG A 91 10.63 1.98 -8.92
C ARG A 91 11.92 1.32 -9.37
N ASP A 92 12.30 1.52 -10.63
CA ASP A 92 13.47 0.89 -11.24
C ASP A 92 14.76 1.41 -10.58
N ARG A 93 14.82 2.71 -10.25
CA ARG A 93 15.91 3.28 -9.45
C ARG A 93 16.02 2.62 -8.08
N LEU A 94 14.91 2.38 -7.39
CA LEU A 94 14.92 1.75 -6.06
C LEU A 94 15.33 0.28 -6.14
N ILE A 95 14.87 -0.45 -7.16
CA ILE A 95 15.29 -1.84 -7.41
C ILE A 95 16.81 -1.90 -7.60
N ASN A 96 17.36 -1.05 -8.48
CA ASN A 96 18.79 -1.05 -8.78
C ASN A 96 19.64 -0.58 -7.59
N LYS A 97 19.22 0.48 -6.88
CA LYS A 97 19.95 1.02 -5.72
C LYS A 97 20.09 -0.01 -4.61
N HIS A 98 19.03 -0.78 -4.34
CA HIS A 98 18.97 -1.71 -3.20
C HIS A 98 19.14 -3.18 -3.59
N GLN A 99 19.42 -3.46 -4.86
CA GLN A 99 19.49 -4.82 -5.40
C GLN A 99 18.25 -5.64 -5.01
N ALA A 100 17.07 -5.02 -5.17
CA ALA A 100 15.83 -5.56 -4.63
C ALA A 100 15.45 -6.88 -5.32
N SER A 101 15.05 -7.87 -4.53
CA SER A 101 14.61 -9.18 -4.96
C SER A 101 13.18 -9.18 -5.52
N GLY A 102 12.41 -8.12 -5.28
CA GLY A 102 11.06 -7.98 -5.81
C GLY A 102 10.35 -6.69 -5.40
N ILE A 103 9.11 -6.58 -5.87
CA ILE A 103 8.20 -5.46 -5.61
C ILE A 103 6.96 -5.99 -4.91
N LEU A 104 6.41 -5.20 -3.98
CA LEU A 104 5.21 -5.53 -3.22
C LEU A 104 4.16 -4.42 -3.38
N THR A 105 2.90 -4.81 -3.59
CA THR A 105 1.75 -3.88 -3.58
C THR A 105 0.54 -4.50 -2.90
N GLY A 106 -0.14 -3.73 -2.05
CA GLY A 106 -1.32 -4.18 -1.29
C GLY A 106 -2.67 -4.06 -2.01
N MET A 107 -2.72 -3.94 -3.34
CA MET A 107 -4.00 -3.75 -4.05
C MET A 107 -4.96 -4.92 -3.79
N THR A 108 -6.21 -4.60 -3.46
CA THR A 108 -7.33 -5.54 -3.24
C THR A 108 -8.27 -5.62 -4.45
N LEU A 109 -9.08 -6.68 -4.51
CA LEU A 109 -10.21 -6.85 -5.45
C LEU A 109 -11.41 -5.98 -4.98
N ASN A 110 -12.15 -5.41 -5.91
CA ASN A 110 -13.42 -4.76 -5.59
C ASN A 110 -14.44 -5.81 -5.10
N PRO A 111 -15.26 -5.49 -4.09
CA PRO A 111 -16.36 -6.37 -3.71
C PRO A 111 -17.49 -6.31 -4.74
N SER A 112 -18.07 -7.47 -5.08
CA SER A 112 -19.15 -7.58 -6.08
C SER A 112 -20.45 -6.89 -5.64
N GLU A 113 -20.66 -6.74 -4.34
CA GLU A 113 -21.87 -6.13 -3.75
C GLU A 113 -21.82 -4.60 -3.67
N LEU A 114 -20.63 -3.98 -3.79
CA LEU A 114 -20.49 -2.51 -3.74
C LEU A 114 -20.30 -1.94 -5.16
N MET A 115 -21.40 -1.56 -5.78
CA MET A 115 -21.43 -0.95 -7.11
C MET A 115 -21.67 0.56 -6.99
N THR A 116 -20.63 1.34 -6.69
CA THR A 116 -20.73 2.80 -6.54
C THR A 116 -19.82 3.55 -7.51
N GLU A 117 -20.16 4.81 -7.79
CA GLU A 117 -19.42 5.69 -8.70
C GLU A 117 -17.98 5.95 -8.22
N GLY A 118 -17.05 6.07 -9.17
CA GLY A 118 -15.64 6.34 -8.88
C GLY A 118 -14.81 5.12 -8.50
N ARG A 119 -15.38 3.91 -8.58
CA ARG A 119 -14.64 2.65 -8.45
C ARG A 119 -13.63 2.46 -9.58
N ASP A 120 -12.47 1.91 -9.25
CA ASP A 120 -11.53 1.45 -10.26
C ASP A 120 -11.97 0.08 -10.79
N GLU A 121 -12.70 0.06 -11.89
CA GLU A 121 -13.22 -1.16 -12.54
C GLU A 121 -12.12 -2.15 -12.93
N SER A 122 -10.86 -1.69 -13.04
CA SER A 122 -9.76 -2.61 -13.28
C SER A 122 -9.66 -3.64 -12.14
N ARG A 123 -10.05 -3.28 -10.90
CA ARG A 123 -10.05 -4.15 -9.71
C ARG A 123 -11.23 -5.13 -9.66
N ASP A 124 -12.04 -5.23 -10.70
CA ASP A 124 -13.16 -6.20 -10.76
C ASP A 124 -12.73 -7.59 -11.22
N LYS A 125 -11.56 -7.69 -11.87
CA LYS A 125 -11.06 -8.93 -12.45
C LYS A 125 -9.98 -9.52 -11.55
N LYS A 126 -10.08 -10.84 -11.33
CA LYS A 126 -8.99 -11.62 -10.73
C LYS A 126 -7.73 -11.53 -11.59
N ARG A 127 -6.58 -11.55 -10.93
CA ARG A 127 -5.26 -11.42 -11.56
C ARG A 127 -4.27 -12.39 -10.93
N GLU A 128 -3.15 -12.61 -11.60
CA GLU A 128 -2.04 -13.36 -11.03
C GLU A 128 -1.50 -12.67 -9.78
N ILE A 129 -1.27 -13.46 -8.73
CA ILE A 129 -0.74 -12.99 -7.44
C ILE A 129 0.72 -12.56 -7.57
N ARG A 130 1.44 -13.07 -8.58
CA ARG A 130 2.83 -12.74 -8.87
C ARG A 130 3.04 -12.66 -10.37
N VAL A 131 3.68 -11.58 -10.83
CA VAL A 131 4.09 -11.40 -12.23
C VAL A 131 5.56 -11.01 -12.30
N ILE A 132 6.21 -11.23 -13.44
CA ILE A 132 7.58 -10.75 -13.68
C ILE A 132 7.48 -9.29 -14.15
N SER A 133 8.21 -8.39 -13.50
CA SER A 133 8.31 -6.98 -13.90
C SER A 133 9.22 -6.83 -15.13
N SER A 134 9.19 -5.64 -15.76
CA SER A 134 10.10 -5.33 -16.88
C SER A 134 11.59 -5.40 -16.53
N HIS A 135 11.93 -5.43 -15.24
CA HIS A 135 13.30 -5.53 -14.73
C HIS A 135 13.67 -6.96 -14.29
N GLY A 136 12.88 -7.97 -14.66
CA GLY A 136 13.15 -9.37 -14.35
C GLY A 136 12.87 -9.78 -12.88
N VAL A 137 12.60 -8.82 -11.99
CA VAL A 137 12.21 -9.12 -10.60
C VAL A 137 10.71 -9.41 -10.48
N TYR A 138 10.33 -10.22 -9.49
CA TYR A 138 8.92 -10.52 -9.24
C TYR A 138 8.17 -9.34 -8.60
N HIS A 139 6.95 -9.11 -9.06
CA HIS A 139 5.97 -8.21 -8.45
C HIS A 139 4.88 -9.04 -7.78
N TYR A 140 4.87 -9.05 -6.44
CA TYR A 140 3.91 -9.79 -5.63
C TYR A 140 2.75 -8.90 -5.19
N ARG A 141 1.54 -9.47 -5.24
CA ARG A 141 0.26 -8.80 -4.99
C ARG A 141 -0.63 -9.72 -4.14
N PRO A 142 -0.28 -9.99 -2.88
CA PRO A 142 -0.93 -11.03 -2.08
C PRO A 142 -2.44 -10.85 -1.90
N PHE A 143 -2.91 -9.60 -1.92
CA PHE A 143 -4.32 -9.27 -1.73
C PHE A 143 -5.11 -9.09 -3.04
N ILE A 144 -4.50 -9.29 -4.22
CA ILE A 144 -5.09 -8.89 -5.51
C ILE A 144 -6.43 -9.58 -5.84
N ASN A 145 -6.69 -10.73 -5.22
CA ASN A 145 -7.91 -11.50 -5.38
C ASN A 145 -8.76 -11.56 -4.10
N SER A 146 -8.45 -10.72 -3.11
CA SER A 146 -9.14 -10.60 -1.82
C SER A 146 -9.78 -9.22 -1.72
N THR A 147 -10.95 -9.14 -1.09
CA THR A 147 -11.67 -7.87 -0.91
C THR A 147 -11.14 -7.11 0.32
N LYS A 148 -11.66 -5.90 0.53
CA LYS A 148 -11.32 -5.11 1.73
C LYS A 148 -11.78 -5.76 3.04
N GLN A 149 -12.77 -6.65 3.03
CA GLN A 149 -13.17 -7.43 4.20
C GLN A 149 -12.04 -8.33 4.69
N THR A 150 -11.33 -9.02 3.79
CA THR A 150 -10.14 -9.81 4.17
C THR A 150 -9.06 -8.93 4.81
N VAL A 151 -8.90 -7.69 4.35
CA VAL A 151 -7.99 -6.73 4.99
C VAL A 151 -8.47 -6.41 6.41
N ALA A 152 -9.77 -6.13 6.60
CA ALA A 152 -10.35 -5.86 7.92
C ALA A 152 -10.20 -7.05 8.90
N GLU A 153 -10.44 -8.27 8.42
CA GLU A 153 -10.23 -9.51 9.19
C GLU A 153 -8.79 -9.62 9.68
N LEU A 154 -7.80 -9.43 8.79
CA LEU A 154 -6.38 -9.48 9.14
C LEU A 154 -5.95 -8.38 10.12
N TYR A 155 -6.56 -7.18 10.04
CA TYR A 155 -6.35 -6.14 11.05
C TYR A 155 -6.85 -6.59 12.43
N ASN A 156 -8.01 -7.25 12.48
CA ASN A 156 -8.59 -7.76 13.73
C ASN A 156 -7.78 -8.94 14.29
N GLU A 157 -7.43 -9.92 13.45
CA GLU A 157 -6.64 -11.10 13.83
C GLU A 157 -5.27 -10.74 14.42
N HIS A 158 -4.70 -9.61 14.01
CA HIS A 158 -3.40 -9.14 14.49
C HIS A 158 -3.48 -7.98 15.51
N ASN A 159 -4.67 -7.57 15.93
CA ASN A 159 -4.88 -6.46 16.86
C ASN A 159 -4.19 -5.16 16.41
N LEU A 160 -4.40 -4.78 15.14
CA LEU A 160 -3.71 -3.67 14.46
C LEU A 160 -4.53 -2.39 14.39
N GLN A 161 -5.48 -2.18 15.29
CA GLN A 161 -6.34 -1.00 15.28
C GLN A 161 -5.53 0.29 15.45
N ASP A 162 -4.42 0.25 16.18
CA ASP A 162 -3.51 1.39 16.32
C ASP A 162 -2.83 1.75 14.99
N LEU A 163 -2.37 0.77 14.21
CA LEU A 163 -1.88 0.97 12.85
C LEU A 163 -2.99 1.50 11.93
N ALA A 164 -4.19 0.93 12.01
CA ALA A 164 -5.34 1.34 11.19
C ALA A 164 -5.66 2.84 11.39
N ASN A 165 -5.55 3.34 12.62
CA ASN A 165 -5.77 4.75 12.97
C ASN A 165 -4.73 5.69 12.36
N LEU A 166 -3.55 5.19 11.97
CA LEU A 166 -2.53 5.98 11.27
C LEU A 166 -2.78 6.06 9.76
N THR A 167 -3.72 5.28 9.22
CA THR A 167 -3.94 5.19 7.78
C THR A 167 -4.93 6.22 7.26
N ILE A 168 -4.83 6.51 5.96
CA ILE A 168 -5.80 7.33 5.24
C ILE A 168 -6.22 6.64 3.95
N SER A 169 -7.53 6.40 3.81
CA SER A 169 -8.12 5.86 2.57
C SER A 169 -8.68 6.94 1.65
N CYS A 170 -9.07 8.09 2.21
CA CYS A 170 -9.72 9.14 1.42
C CYS A 170 -8.75 9.78 0.44
N GLU A 171 -9.10 9.72 -0.84
CA GLU A 171 -8.30 10.32 -1.92
C GLU A 171 -8.87 11.62 -2.49
N SER A 172 -9.93 12.15 -1.90
CA SER A 172 -10.59 13.39 -2.34
C SER A 172 -9.65 14.59 -2.24
N GLU A 173 -9.74 15.55 -3.16
CA GLU A 173 -9.01 16.82 -3.07
C GLU A 173 -9.65 17.78 -2.06
N SER A 174 -10.97 17.64 -1.87
CA SER A 174 -11.78 18.52 -1.01
C SER A 174 -11.66 18.15 0.47
N LEU A 175 -11.60 19.19 1.32
CA LEU A 175 -11.74 19.08 2.78
C LEU A 175 -13.22 19.13 3.19
N PRO A 176 -13.59 18.53 4.34
CA PRO A 176 -12.76 17.74 5.25
C PRO A 176 -12.44 16.33 4.72
N ARG A 177 -11.36 15.73 5.23
CA ARG A 177 -11.02 14.32 5.01
C ARG A 177 -11.21 13.54 6.32
N PRO A 178 -11.77 12.30 6.29
CA PRO A 178 -12.32 11.61 5.12
C PRO A 178 -13.58 12.30 4.59
N CYS A 179 -13.73 12.36 3.25
CA CYS A 179 -14.88 13.02 2.62
C CYS A 179 -16.18 12.20 2.69
N LYS A 180 -16.09 10.92 3.08
CA LYS A 180 -17.19 9.95 3.21
C LYS A 180 -17.92 9.58 1.90
N GLU A 181 -17.67 10.31 0.82
CA GLU A 181 -18.37 10.11 -0.46
C GLU A 181 -17.55 9.41 -1.55
N CYS A 182 -16.23 9.52 -1.54
CA CYS A 182 -15.42 8.89 -2.59
C CYS A 182 -15.43 7.36 -2.45
N TRP A 183 -15.20 6.66 -3.57
CA TRP A 183 -15.12 5.20 -3.62
C TRP A 183 -14.31 4.60 -2.46
N TRP A 184 -13.10 5.13 -2.22
CA TRP A 184 -12.21 4.62 -1.17
C TRP A 184 -12.75 4.80 0.25
N CYS A 185 -13.52 5.86 0.52
CA CYS A 185 -14.21 6.03 1.80
C CYS A 185 -15.34 5.02 1.95
N LYS A 186 -16.14 4.83 0.89
CA LYS A 186 -17.26 3.88 0.87
C LYS A 186 -16.77 2.44 1.01
N GLU A 187 -15.68 2.08 0.33
CA GLU A 187 -15.06 0.76 0.44
C GLU A 187 -14.48 0.49 1.83
N LYS A 188 -13.85 1.49 2.46
CA LYS A 188 -13.39 1.38 3.85
C LYS A 188 -14.58 1.18 4.79
N TYR A 189 -15.61 2.02 4.70
CA TYR A 189 -16.79 1.91 5.57
C TYR A 189 -17.49 0.55 5.42
N TRP A 190 -17.63 0.07 4.19
CA TRP A 190 -18.20 -1.25 3.90
C TRP A 190 -17.46 -2.39 4.62
N ALA A 191 -16.13 -2.36 4.68
CA ALA A 191 -15.35 -3.44 5.31
C ALA A 191 -15.06 -3.23 6.81
N PHE A 192 -14.85 -1.98 7.24
CA PHE A 192 -14.39 -1.64 8.60
C PHE A 192 -15.50 -1.08 9.49
N GLY A 193 -16.63 -0.64 8.92
CA GLY A 193 -17.72 0.00 9.66
C GLY A 193 -17.45 1.45 10.08
N TYR A 194 -16.35 2.05 9.64
CA TYR A 194 -15.99 3.44 9.93
C TYR A 194 -15.22 4.09 8.77
N TYR A 195 -15.18 5.42 8.75
CA TYR A 195 -14.50 6.24 7.74
C TYR A 195 -13.05 6.56 8.06
#